data_AF-A0A2N5KQ63-F1
#
_entry.id   AF-A0A2N5KQ63-F1
#
_cell.length_a   1.000
_cell.length_b   1.000
_cell.length_c   1.000
_cell.angle_alpha   90.00
_cell.angle_beta   90.00
_cell.angle_gamma   90.00
#
_symmetry.space_group_name_H-M   'P 1'
#
loop_
_entity.id
_entity.type
_entity.pdbx_description
1 polymer ?
#
loop_
_entity_poly.entity_id
_entity_poly.type
_entity_poly.pdbx_seq_one_letter_code
_entity_poly.pdbx_strand_id
1 'polypeptide(L)'
;MGRALRGLRHGAQIPPRLRAGVPAAHAGREEEALRGEAARGPRRPGGARGNDHASRRILRGGRIEIYTSHWRSPLLKDVDAQIIGVSRGTPRGNPGFRYRLARELAPSKATFALEDREAFEEAYTRQLEEIGPRAILERLEALSRGRSTILLCWERLLDSGEWCHRRMLADYLRERAGIEVPEVAPGDLPRRPDSPEPRLF
;
A
#
# COMPACT_ATOMS: atom_id res chain seq x y z
N MET A 1 -20.32 -36.87 -54.79
CA MET A 1 -19.16 -37.74 -54.47
C MET A 1 -18.43 -37.07 -53.30
N GLY A 2 -18.40 -37.53 -52.05
CA GLY A 2 -18.71 -38.83 -51.46
C GLY A 2 -17.53 -39.28 -50.59
N ARG A 3 -17.56 -38.98 -49.28
CA ARG A 3 -17.01 -39.70 -48.09
C ARG A 3 -16.75 -38.71 -46.94
N ALA A 4 -17.54 -38.67 -45.86
CA ALA A 4 -17.66 -39.61 -44.71
C ALA A 4 -16.41 -39.56 -43.79
N LEU A 5 -16.44 -38.96 -42.59
CA LEU A 5 -17.11 -39.27 -41.31
C LEU A 5 -16.26 -40.14 -40.35
N ARG A 6 -16.38 -39.82 -39.04
CA ARG A 6 -15.97 -40.53 -37.80
C ARG A 6 -14.52 -40.30 -37.36
N GLY A 7 -14.16 -40.18 -36.08
CA GLY A 7 -14.77 -40.34 -34.75
C GLY A 7 -13.63 -39.99 -33.76
N LEU A 8 -13.70 -39.91 -32.43
CA LEU A 8 -14.58 -40.39 -31.38
C LEU A 8 -14.24 -39.57 -30.11
N ARG A 9 -15.23 -39.42 -29.24
CA ARG A 9 -15.16 -38.87 -27.88
C ARG A 9 -14.55 -39.90 -26.92
N HIS A 10 -13.79 -39.47 -25.92
CA HIS A 10 -13.67 -40.02 -24.54
C HIS A 10 -12.93 -38.92 -23.74
N GLY A 11 -13.31 -38.48 -22.54
CA GLY A 11 -14.20 -39.04 -21.54
C GLY A 11 -13.45 -39.15 -20.21
N ALA A 12 -13.50 -38.07 -19.41
CA ALA A 12 -13.37 -38.04 -17.94
C ALA A 12 -11.98 -38.42 -17.34
N GLN A 13 -11.52 -37.99 -16.17
CA GLN A 13 -12.15 -37.89 -14.86
C GLN A 13 -11.35 -36.94 -13.95
N ILE A 14 -12.05 -36.13 -13.18
CA ILE A 14 -11.56 -35.33 -12.05
C ILE A 14 -11.57 -36.23 -10.82
N PRO A 15 -10.48 -36.40 -10.06
CA PRO A 15 -10.53 -37.16 -8.80
C PRO A 15 -11.14 -36.31 -7.66
N PRO A 16 -12.00 -36.91 -6.81
CA PRO A 16 -12.69 -36.24 -5.72
C PRO A 16 -11.81 -35.96 -4.50
N ARG A 17 -12.19 -34.88 -3.79
CA ARG A 17 -11.66 -34.44 -2.49
C ARG A 17 -11.81 -35.53 -1.42
N LEU A 18 -10.71 -35.94 -0.78
CA LEU A 18 -10.77 -36.63 0.50
C LEU A 18 -10.77 -35.61 1.64
N ARG A 19 -11.88 -35.60 2.40
CA ARG A 19 -11.98 -35.02 3.73
C ARG A 19 -11.49 -36.06 4.74
N ALA A 20 -10.45 -35.71 5.50
CA ALA A 20 -10.18 -36.27 6.83
C ALA A 20 -10.35 -35.07 7.79
N GLY A 21 -11.23 -35.08 8.79
CA GLY A 21 -11.38 -36.09 9.83
C GLY A 21 -10.92 -35.41 11.13
N VAL A 22 -11.77 -34.54 11.68
CA VAL A 22 -11.53 -33.82 12.94
C VAL A 22 -12.19 -34.60 14.07
N PRO A 23 -11.46 -35.16 15.04
CA PRO A 23 -12.06 -35.62 16.28
C PRO A 23 -12.22 -34.49 17.30
N ALA A 24 -13.31 -34.58 18.06
CA ALA A 24 -13.80 -33.62 19.03
C ALA A 24 -13.09 -33.70 20.39
N ALA A 25 -13.05 -32.53 21.03
CA ALA A 25 -13.17 -32.21 22.44
C ALA A 25 -12.80 -33.26 23.52
N HIS A 26 -11.85 -32.87 24.37
CA HIS A 26 -11.90 -33.15 25.80
C HIS A 26 -11.67 -31.87 26.60
N ALA A 27 -12.58 -31.65 27.56
CA ALA A 27 -12.65 -30.52 28.47
C ALA A 27 -11.88 -30.78 29.77
N GLY A 28 -11.52 -29.68 30.46
CA GLY A 28 -11.44 -29.64 31.92
C GLY A 28 -10.07 -29.30 32.51
N ARG A 29 -9.92 -28.06 32.99
CA ARG A 29 -9.48 -27.64 34.34
C ARG A 29 -9.40 -26.11 34.37
N GLU A 30 -10.30 -25.46 35.09
CA GLU A 30 -10.06 -24.94 36.45
C GLU A 30 -9.04 -23.79 36.45
N GLU A 31 -9.49 -22.55 36.56
CA GLU A 31 -9.03 -21.68 37.65
C GLU A 31 -9.96 -20.48 37.87
N GLU A 32 -10.11 -20.18 39.14
CA GLU A 32 -11.14 -19.41 39.81
C GLU A 32 -10.60 -18.02 40.17
N ALA A 33 -11.54 -17.11 40.45
CA ALA A 33 -11.40 -15.92 41.28
C ALA A 33 -10.54 -14.74 40.78
N LEU A 34 -11.22 -13.61 40.58
CA LEU A 34 -10.85 -12.34 41.23
C LEU A 34 -12.08 -11.42 41.27
N ARG A 35 -12.64 -11.29 42.48
CA ARG A 35 -13.55 -10.21 42.88
C ARG A 35 -12.70 -8.97 43.21
N GLY A 36 -13.21 -7.78 42.87
CA GLY A 36 -12.64 -6.51 43.31
C GLY A 36 -13.49 -5.33 42.84
N GLU A 37 -14.26 -4.77 43.75
CA GLU A 37 -15.25 -3.70 43.57
C GLU A 37 -14.67 -2.29 43.35
N ALA A 38 -15.44 -1.51 42.57
CA ALA A 38 -15.82 -0.10 42.72
C ALA A 38 -14.78 0.98 43.11
N ALA A 39 -14.67 2.00 42.24
CA ALA A 39 -14.66 3.40 42.71
C ALA A 39 -15.24 4.35 41.64
N ARG A 40 -16.08 5.27 42.12
CA ARG A 40 -16.91 6.22 41.38
C ARG A 40 -16.34 7.63 41.56
N GLY A 41 -16.26 8.41 40.48
CA GLY A 41 -16.27 9.88 40.51
C GLY A 41 -15.27 10.56 39.56
N PRO A 42 -15.48 11.84 39.17
CA PRO A 42 -16.70 12.49 38.71
C PRO A 42 -16.60 12.93 37.23
N ARG A 43 -17.75 13.15 36.58
CA ARG A 43 -17.82 13.80 35.25
C ARG A 43 -17.68 15.31 35.40
N ARG A 44 -16.90 15.96 34.53
CA ARG A 44 -17.26 17.26 33.92
C ARG A 44 -16.61 17.45 32.53
N PRO A 45 -17.24 18.25 31.64
CA PRO A 45 -17.03 18.23 30.20
C PRO A 45 -16.12 19.37 29.72
N GLY A 46 -15.44 19.17 28.59
CA GLY A 46 -14.71 20.21 27.89
C GLY A 46 -14.22 19.67 26.56
N GLY A 47 -14.74 20.21 25.45
CA GLY A 47 -14.52 19.69 24.12
C GLY A 47 -13.07 19.79 23.63
N ALA A 48 -12.67 18.80 22.85
CA ALA A 48 -11.61 18.91 21.88
C ALA A 48 -12.03 18.12 20.63
N ARG A 49 -12.45 18.85 19.60
CA ARG A 49 -12.30 18.39 18.22
C ARG A 49 -10.82 18.50 17.90
N GLY A 50 -10.18 17.42 17.47
CA GLY A 50 -8.80 17.51 17.00
C GLY A 50 -8.06 16.18 16.92
N ASN A 51 -8.10 15.60 15.72
CA ASN A 51 -7.11 14.71 15.12
C ASN A 51 -6.81 13.37 15.80
N ASP A 52 -7.51 12.34 15.33
CA ASP A 52 -7.39 10.93 15.70
C ASP A 52 -6.15 10.22 15.08
N HIS A 53 -5.10 10.97 14.69
CA HIS A 53 -3.86 10.37 14.15
C HIS A 53 -3.08 9.57 15.21
N ALA A 54 -3.42 9.72 16.49
CA ALA A 54 -2.80 8.99 17.59
C ALA A 54 -3.17 7.49 17.65
N SER A 55 -4.17 7.04 16.86
CA SER A 55 -4.75 5.70 17.01
C SER A 55 -4.27 4.67 15.98
N ARG A 56 -3.38 5.01 15.02
CA ARG A 56 -2.81 4.04 14.05
C ARG A 56 -1.53 3.35 14.54
N ARG A 57 -1.45 3.04 15.83
CA ARG A 57 -0.29 2.36 16.42
C ARG A 57 -0.42 0.82 16.34
N ILE A 58 -0.36 0.27 15.13
CA ILE A 58 -0.40 -1.18 14.79
C ILE A 58 0.35 -1.29 13.42
N LEU A 59 1.54 -1.91 13.23
CA LEU A 59 2.23 -3.05 13.83
C LEU A 59 3.77 -2.95 13.83
N ARG A 60 4.37 -3.72 14.75
CA ARG A 60 5.82 -4.00 14.85
C ARG A 60 6.27 -4.83 13.64
N GLY A 61 7.10 -4.26 12.77
CA GLY A 61 7.69 -4.99 11.63
C GLY A 61 8.23 -4.16 10.46
N GLY A 62 8.07 -2.84 10.44
CA GLY A 62 8.71 -1.93 9.48
C GLY A 62 8.32 -0.49 9.81
N ARG A 63 9.31 0.36 10.13
CA ARG A 63 9.10 1.60 10.91
C ARG A 63 8.74 2.83 10.06
N ILE A 64 8.07 2.66 8.92
CA ILE A 64 7.83 3.75 7.99
C ILE A 64 6.36 3.84 7.60
N GLU A 65 5.80 5.05 7.67
CA GLU A 65 4.53 5.33 7.01
C GLU A 65 4.80 5.63 5.54
N ILE A 66 4.01 5.04 4.64
CA ILE A 66 4.18 5.17 3.20
C ILE A 66 2.91 5.79 2.64
N TYR A 67 3.08 6.80 1.78
CA TYR A 67 2.02 7.50 1.08
C TYR A 67 2.32 7.50 -0.42
N THR A 68 1.32 7.80 -1.23
CA THR A 68 1.49 8.08 -2.66
C THR A 68 1.22 9.55 -2.99
N SER A 69 1.88 10.06 -4.03
CA SER A 69 1.54 11.35 -4.65
C SER A 69 2.02 11.41 -6.10
N HIS A 70 1.92 12.57 -6.74
CA HIS A 70 2.43 12.80 -8.09
C HIS A 70 3.48 13.94 -8.13
N TRP A 71 4.39 13.90 -9.09
CA TRP A 71 5.53 14.84 -9.20
C TRP A 71 5.16 16.32 -9.19
N ARG A 72 3.94 16.65 -9.64
CA ARG A 72 3.44 18.02 -9.74
C ARG A 72 2.67 18.49 -8.50
N SER A 73 2.60 17.69 -7.44
CA SER A 73 1.84 18.04 -6.25
C SER A 73 2.51 19.21 -5.49
N PRO A 74 1.79 20.31 -5.21
CA PRO A 74 2.35 21.44 -4.47
C PRO A 74 2.66 21.09 -3.01
N LEU A 75 1.99 20.08 -2.44
CA LEU A 75 2.19 19.64 -1.05
C LEU A 75 3.63 19.19 -0.78
N LEU A 76 4.31 18.67 -1.80
CA LEU A 76 5.66 18.11 -1.70
C LEU A 76 6.73 19.12 -1.27
N LYS A 77 6.48 20.42 -1.46
CA LYS A 77 7.43 21.47 -1.07
C LYS A 77 7.48 21.65 0.45
N ASP A 78 6.34 21.40 1.10
CA ASP A 78 6.10 21.82 2.48
C ASP A 78 6.10 20.65 3.47
N VAL A 79 6.01 19.40 3.02
CA VAL A 79 5.91 18.20 3.88
C VAL A 79 7.27 17.66 4.32
N ASP A 80 7.36 17.24 5.58
CA ASP A 80 8.55 16.62 6.15
C ASP A 80 8.59 15.11 5.90
N ALA A 81 8.71 14.72 4.63
CA ALA A 81 8.79 13.33 4.21
C ALA A 81 9.96 13.05 3.26
N GLN A 82 10.40 11.80 3.20
CA GLN A 82 11.32 11.34 2.17
C GLN A 82 10.54 11.05 0.89
N ILE A 83 10.82 11.83 -0.14
CA ILE A 83 10.19 11.66 -1.45
C ILE A 83 10.96 10.62 -2.26
N ILE A 84 10.27 9.62 -2.82
CA ILE A 84 10.85 8.55 -3.63
C ILE A 84 10.11 8.46 -4.97
N GLY A 85 10.81 8.70 -6.06
CA GLY A 85 10.27 8.46 -7.40
C GLY A 85 10.30 6.97 -7.74
N VAL A 86 9.12 6.41 -8.03
CA VAL A 86 8.92 5.06 -8.60
C VAL A 86 8.58 5.12 -10.09
N SER A 87 8.83 6.27 -10.73
CA SER A 87 8.69 6.47 -12.17
C SER A 87 10.00 6.28 -12.91
N ARG A 88 9.92 5.98 -14.21
CA ARG A 88 11.10 5.88 -15.10
C ARG A 88 11.76 7.23 -15.36
N GLY A 89 10.94 8.28 -15.51
CA GLY A 89 11.39 9.65 -15.72
C GLY A 89 11.45 10.45 -14.42
N THR A 90 12.11 11.59 -14.47
CA THR A 90 12.18 12.60 -13.40
C THR A 90 11.81 13.98 -13.94
N PRO A 91 11.37 14.92 -13.09
CA PRO A 91 11.13 16.29 -13.52
C PRO A 91 12.33 16.93 -14.20
N ARG A 92 12.06 17.70 -15.24
CA ARG A 92 13.06 18.57 -15.85
C ARG A 92 13.28 19.78 -14.93
N GLY A 93 14.53 20.06 -14.59
CA GLY A 93 14.90 21.13 -13.67
C GLY A 93 14.74 20.75 -12.19
N ASN A 94 14.81 21.77 -11.33
CA ASN A 94 14.69 21.59 -9.88
C ASN A 94 13.20 21.61 -9.46
N PRO A 95 12.65 20.52 -8.89
CA PRO A 95 11.25 20.49 -8.48
C PRO A 95 10.96 21.28 -7.19
N GLY A 96 11.99 21.83 -6.52
CA GLY A 96 11.85 22.58 -5.27
C GLY A 96 11.86 21.70 -4.02
N PHE A 97 12.15 20.41 -4.15
CA PHE A 97 12.29 19.45 -3.06
C PHE A 97 13.34 18.39 -3.39
N ARG A 98 13.88 17.74 -2.36
CA ARG A 98 14.84 16.64 -2.52
C ARG A 98 14.10 15.32 -2.66
N TYR A 99 14.59 14.44 -3.53
CA TYR A 99 14.00 13.13 -3.75
C TYR A 99 15.08 12.06 -3.95
N ARG A 100 14.67 10.79 -3.82
CA ARG A 100 15.42 9.59 -4.21
C ARG A 100 14.67 8.86 -5.31
N LEU A 101 15.31 7.86 -5.91
CA LEU A 101 14.70 7.04 -6.94
C LEU A 101 14.79 5.56 -6.56
N ALA A 102 13.68 4.85 -6.76
CA ALA A 102 13.60 3.40 -6.74
C ALA A 102 13.14 2.94 -8.13
N ARG A 103 14.03 3.04 -9.11
CA ARG A 103 13.73 2.77 -10.53
C ARG A 103 13.37 1.30 -10.77
N GLU A 104 13.88 0.41 -9.92
CA GLU A 104 13.55 -1.02 -9.86
C GLU A 104 12.06 -1.27 -9.58
N LEU A 105 11.38 -0.34 -8.92
CA LEU A 105 9.93 -0.42 -8.67
C LEU A 105 9.11 0.21 -9.79
N ALA A 106 9.74 0.90 -10.75
CA ALA A 106 9.03 1.42 -11.92
C ALA A 106 8.70 0.28 -12.88
N PRO A 107 7.53 0.30 -13.56
CA PRO A 107 7.25 -0.68 -14.59
C PRO A 107 8.36 -0.71 -15.67
N SER A 108 8.66 -1.91 -16.15
CA SER A 108 9.63 -2.12 -17.21
C SER A 108 9.24 -1.40 -18.52
N LYS A 109 10.17 -1.26 -19.48
CA LYS A 109 9.83 -0.63 -20.77
C LYS A 109 8.79 -1.46 -21.51
N ALA A 110 8.89 -2.78 -21.40
CA ALA A 110 7.96 -3.72 -22.00
C ALA A 110 6.57 -3.56 -21.38
N THR A 111 6.50 -3.46 -20.05
CA THR A 111 5.23 -3.22 -19.34
C THR A 111 4.59 -1.89 -19.74
N PHE A 112 5.37 -0.81 -19.84
CA PHE A 112 4.86 0.50 -20.30
C PHE A 112 4.43 0.55 -21.77
N ALA A 113 4.81 -0.43 -22.59
CA ALA A 113 4.37 -0.53 -23.98
C ALA A 113 3.01 -1.24 -24.11
N LEU A 114 2.47 -1.79 -23.02
CA LEU A 114 1.15 -2.40 -23.00
C LEU A 114 0.08 -1.31 -22.92
N GLU A 115 -0.82 -1.28 -23.91
CA GLU A 115 -1.95 -0.35 -23.94
C GLU A 115 -3.16 -0.87 -23.16
N ASP A 116 -3.30 -2.19 -23.09
CA ASP A 116 -4.35 -2.84 -22.31
C ASP A 116 -4.05 -2.78 -20.81
N ARG A 117 -5.04 -2.34 -20.03
CA ARG A 117 -4.90 -2.16 -18.59
C ARG A 117 -4.67 -3.48 -17.87
N GLU A 118 -5.44 -4.51 -18.19
CA GLU A 118 -5.37 -5.79 -17.49
C GLU A 118 -4.04 -6.47 -17.74
N ALA A 119 -3.57 -6.46 -19.00
CA ALA A 119 -2.24 -6.94 -19.36
C ALA A 119 -1.13 -6.13 -18.67
N PHE A 120 -1.27 -4.81 -18.57
CA PHE A 120 -0.33 -3.96 -17.83
C PHE A 120 -0.28 -4.36 -16.36
N GLU A 121 -1.44 -4.50 -15.72
CA GLU A 121 -1.57 -4.82 -14.30
C GLU A 121 -0.98 -6.21 -13.99
N GLU A 122 -1.27 -7.22 -14.81
CA GLU A 122 -0.69 -8.56 -14.66
C GLU A 122 0.83 -8.53 -14.81
N ALA A 123 1.35 -7.89 -15.86
CA ALA A 123 2.78 -7.82 -16.13
C ALA A 123 3.52 -7.04 -15.03
N TYR A 124 2.93 -5.94 -14.54
CA TYR A 124 3.53 -5.17 -13.46
C TYR A 124 3.48 -5.91 -12.12
N THR A 125 2.37 -6.57 -11.80
CA THR A 125 2.25 -7.40 -10.59
C THR A 125 3.29 -8.50 -10.60
N ARG A 126 3.47 -9.19 -11.73
CA ARG A 126 4.52 -10.22 -11.88
C ARG A 126 5.92 -9.66 -11.62
N GLN A 127 6.22 -8.48 -12.15
CA GLN A 127 7.49 -7.80 -11.87
C GLN A 127 7.66 -7.51 -10.36
N LEU A 128 6.61 -7.10 -9.66
CA LEU A 128 6.67 -6.86 -8.21
C LEU A 128 6.85 -8.17 -7.43
N GLU A 129 6.20 -9.25 -7.85
CA GLU A 129 6.36 -10.58 -7.24
C GLU A 129 7.78 -11.14 -7.41
N GLU A 130 8.43 -10.88 -8.55
CA GLU A 130 9.84 -11.26 -8.77
C GLU A 130 10.79 -10.58 -7.77
N ILE A 131 10.47 -9.36 -7.34
CA ILE A 131 11.22 -8.64 -6.29
C ILE A 131 10.80 -9.15 -4.90
N GLY A 132 9.49 -9.33 -4.71
CA GLY A 132 8.88 -9.76 -3.47
C GLY A 132 8.61 -8.60 -2.49
N PRO A 133 7.50 -8.66 -1.73
CA PRO A 133 7.02 -7.55 -0.93
C PRO A 133 8.00 -7.16 0.19
N ARG A 134 8.70 -8.14 0.78
CA ARG A 134 9.68 -7.89 1.84
C ARG A 134 10.87 -7.08 1.32
N ALA A 135 11.43 -7.46 0.18
CA ALA A 135 12.57 -6.75 -0.41
C ALA A 135 12.19 -5.33 -0.85
N ILE A 136 10.96 -5.15 -1.34
CA ILE A 136 10.42 -3.81 -1.64
C ILE A 136 10.38 -2.96 -0.37
N LEU A 137 9.83 -3.47 0.74
CA LEU A 137 9.75 -2.74 2.00
C LEU A 137 11.13 -2.42 2.59
N GLU A 138 12.06 -3.38 2.60
CA GLU A 138 13.45 -3.17 3.04
C GLU A 138 14.12 -2.07 2.22
N ARG A 139 13.89 -2.06 0.90
CA ARG A 139 14.41 -1.04 0.00
C ARG A 139 13.81 0.34 0.29
N LEU A 140 12.50 0.42 0.49
CA LEU A 140 11.83 1.67 0.84
C LEU A 140 12.30 2.19 2.21
N GLU A 141 12.50 1.32 3.20
CA GLU A 141 13.03 1.69 4.51
C GLU A 141 14.48 2.20 4.44
N ALA A 142 15.33 1.55 3.66
CA ALA A 142 16.69 2.03 3.43
C ALA A 142 16.71 3.42 2.76
N LEU A 143 15.80 3.67 1.82
CA LEU A 143 15.68 4.97 1.15
C LEU A 143 15.02 6.03 2.05
N SER A 144 14.08 5.65 2.91
CA SER A 144 13.32 6.54 3.79
C SER A 144 14.21 7.27 4.80
N ARG A 145 15.31 6.63 5.21
CA ARG A 145 16.18 7.08 6.31
C ARG A 145 15.41 7.31 7.61
N GLY A 146 14.41 6.47 7.89
CA GLY A 146 13.60 6.53 9.11
C GLY A 146 12.52 7.62 9.11
N ARG A 147 12.22 8.21 7.94
CA ARG A 147 11.15 9.20 7.77
C ARG A 147 9.91 8.59 7.11
N SER A 148 8.75 9.20 7.29
CA SER A 148 7.59 8.92 6.44
C SER A 148 7.94 9.15 4.97
N THR A 149 7.40 8.33 4.08
CA THR A 149 7.82 8.23 2.68
C THR A 149 6.67 8.54 1.74
N ILE A 150 6.94 9.26 0.65
CA ILE A 150 5.95 9.52 -0.42
C ILE A 150 6.47 8.95 -1.73
N LEU A 151 5.72 7.99 -2.30
CA LEU A 151 6.00 7.37 -3.59
C LEU A 151 5.40 8.20 -4.73
N LEU A 152 6.23 8.59 -5.70
CA LEU A 152 5.82 9.46 -6.80
C LEU A 152 5.77 8.76 -8.15
N CYS A 153 4.73 9.07 -8.91
CA CYS A 153 4.74 8.98 -10.37
C CYS A 153 4.17 10.24 -11.03
N TRP A 154 3.88 10.19 -12.33
CA TRP A 154 3.55 11.38 -13.12
C TRP A 154 2.06 11.70 -13.15
N GLU A 155 1.24 10.67 -13.14
CA GLU A 155 -0.19 10.71 -13.37
C GLU A 155 -0.87 11.40 -12.18
N ARG A 156 -1.60 12.49 -12.43
CA ARG A 156 -2.49 13.05 -11.42
C ARG A 156 -3.84 12.39 -11.62
N LEU A 157 -4.32 11.65 -10.62
CA LEU A 157 -5.62 11.01 -10.69
C LEU A 157 -6.66 11.97 -10.12
N LEU A 158 -7.58 12.41 -10.97
CA LEU A 158 -8.68 13.34 -10.69
C LEU A 158 -9.99 12.60 -10.49
N ASP A 159 -10.21 11.50 -11.22
CA ASP A 159 -11.49 10.80 -11.27
C ASP A 159 -11.42 9.38 -10.69
N SER A 160 -12.56 8.89 -10.20
CA SER A 160 -12.72 7.50 -9.77
C SER A 160 -12.70 6.57 -10.99
N GLY A 161 -11.60 5.84 -11.18
CA GLY A 161 -11.41 4.91 -12.30
C GLY A 161 -10.09 5.10 -13.03
N GLU A 162 -9.44 6.25 -12.84
CA GLU A 162 -8.07 6.44 -13.32
C GLU A 162 -7.10 5.58 -12.50
N TRP A 163 -6.12 5.03 -13.19
CA TRP A 163 -5.12 4.13 -12.63
C TRP A 163 -3.73 4.61 -13.01
N CYS A 164 -2.76 4.20 -12.20
CA CYS A 164 -1.35 4.39 -12.51
C CYS A 164 -0.53 3.38 -11.71
N HIS A 165 0.72 3.16 -12.12
CA HIS A 165 1.59 2.18 -11.51
C HIS A 165 1.86 2.44 -10.02
N ARG A 166 1.87 3.70 -9.54
CA ARG A 166 2.04 3.93 -8.08
C ARG A 166 0.88 3.38 -7.25
N ARG A 167 -0.36 3.39 -7.78
CA ARG A 167 -1.52 2.86 -7.08
C ARG A 167 -1.54 1.34 -7.14
N MET A 168 -1.19 0.76 -8.29
CA MET A 168 -0.98 -0.69 -8.39
C MET A 168 0.10 -1.18 -7.40
N LEU A 169 1.18 -0.42 -7.20
CA LEU A 169 2.19 -0.72 -6.19
C LEU A 169 1.64 -0.59 -4.75
N ALA A 170 0.81 0.43 -4.49
CA ALA A 170 0.14 0.58 -3.20
C ALA A 170 -0.79 -0.60 -2.90
N ASP A 171 -1.62 -0.99 -3.87
CA ASP A 171 -2.54 -2.12 -3.77
C ASP A 171 -1.76 -3.43 -3.58
N TYR A 172 -0.67 -3.63 -4.32
CA TYR A 172 0.22 -4.78 -4.15
C TYR A 172 0.79 -4.89 -2.72
N LEU A 173 1.29 -3.77 -2.16
CA LEU A 173 1.84 -3.75 -0.80
C LEU A 173 0.76 -4.00 0.25
N ARG A 174 -0.46 -3.50 0.04
CA ARG A 174 -1.61 -3.78 0.89
C ARG A 174 -1.96 -5.26 0.85
N GLU A 175 -2.10 -5.85 -0.33
CA GLU A 175 -2.52 -7.24 -0.50
C GLU A 175 -1.47 -8.24 0.00
N ARG A 176 -0.19 -7.99 -0.28
CA ARG A 176 0.90 -8.94 0.01
C ARG A 176 1.55 -8.74 1.36
N ALA A 177 1.53 -7.53 1.91
CA ALA A 177 2.19 -7.20 3.17
C ALA A 177 1.27 -6.54 4.22
N GLY A 178 0.00 -6.28 3.89
CA GLY A 178 -0.93 -5.61 4.82
C GLY A 178 -0.57 -4.14 5.08
N ILE A 179 0.22 -3.50 4.21
CA ILE A 179 0.65 -2.12 4.37
C ILE A 179 -0.26 -1.19 3.57
N GLU A 180 -1.01 -0.34 4.27
CA GLU A 180 -1.82 0.71 3.63
C GLU A 180 -0.92 1.83 3.12
N VAL A 181 -1.12 2.22 1.85
CA VAL A 181 -0.34 3.29 1.20
C VAL A 181 -1.30 4.31 0.57
N PRO A 182 -1.96 5.16 1.38
CA PRO A 182 -2.94 6.12 0.88
C PRO A 182 -2.29 7.23 0.04
N GLU A 183 -3.08 7.89 -0.82
CA GLU A 183 -2.67 9.16 -1.43
C GLU A 183 -2.61 10.24 -0.33
N VAL A 184 -1.52 11.02 -0.29
CA VAL A 184 -1.32 12.05 0.74
C VAL A 184 -2.34 13.18 0.60
N ALA A 185 -2.99 13.53 1.70
CA ALA A 185 -3.85 14.70 1.85
C ALA A 185 -3.17 15.81 2.67
N PRO A 186 -3.61 17.08 2.55
CA PRO A 186 -3.14 18.15 3.41
C PRO A 186 -3.38 17.82 4.89
N GLY A 187 -2.33 17.87 5.72
CA GLY A 187 -2.39 17.58 7.15
C GLY A 187 -2.01 16.15 7.55
N ASP A 188 -1.89 15.22 6.61
CA ASP A 188 -1.48 13.83 6.90
C ASP A 188 -0.03 13.72 7.39
N LEU A 189 0.82 14.65 6.96
CA LEU A 189 2.24 14.66 7.26
C LEU A 189 2.64 15.98 7.92
N PRO A 190 3.61 15.96 8.85
CA PRO A 190 4.14 17.18 9.45
C PRO A 190 4.73 18.09 8.36
N ARG A 191 4.64 19.40 8.57
CA ARG A 191 5.32 20.37 7.69
C ARG A 191 6.82 20.38 8.01
N ARG A 192 7.65 20.67 6.99
CA ARG A 192 9.09 20.89 7.19
C ARG A 192 9.26 22.07 8.14
N PRO A 193 10.20 22.00 9.09
CA PRO A 193 10.45 23.09 10.04
C PRO A 193 10.74 24.44 9.36
N ASP A 194 11.37 24.41 8.19
CA ASP A 194 11.78 25.62 7.46
C ASP A 194 10.73 26.10 6.44
N SER A 195 9.55 25.48 6.39
CA SER A 195 8.47 25.90 5.48
C SER A 195 7.83 27.20 5.97
N PRO A 196 7.58 28.20 5.10
CA PRO A 196 6.92 29.43 5.52
C PRO A 196 5.53 29.14 6.10
N GLU A 197 5.15 29.84 7.17
CA GLU A 197 3.79 29.79 7.74
C GLU A 197 2.75 30.10 6.65
N PRO A 198 1.62 29.37 6.60
CA PRO A 198 0.55 29.72 5.68
C PRO A 198 0.07 31.14 6.02
N ARG A 199 0.04 32.01 5.01
CA ARG A 199 -0.53 33.36 5.18
C ARG A 199 -2.04 33.19 5.37
N LEU A 200 -2.49 33.34 6.60
CA LEU A 200 -3.90 33.54 6.90
C LEU A 200 -4.26 34.94 6.39
N PHE A 201 -5.13 34.99 5.39
CA PHE A 201 -5.72 36.24 4.89
C PHE A 201 -6.79 36.73 5.87
#